data_AF-A0A8T6HWV6-F1
#
_entry.id   AF-A0A8T6HWV6-F1
#
_cell.length_a   1.000
_cell.length_b   1.000
_cell.length_c   1.000
_cell.angle_alpha   90.00
_cell.angle_beta   90.00
_cell.angle_gamma   90.00
#
_symmetry.space_group_name_H-M   'P 1'
#
loop_
_entity.id
_entity.type
_entity.pdbx_description
1 polymer ?
#
loop_
_entity_poly.entity_id
_entity_poly.type
_entity_poly.pdbx_seq_one_letter_code
_entity_poly.pdbx_strand_id
1 'polypeptide(L)'
;MPVRSAPSPAGLRLLAPVLGALLGIGSTSALADEYAVLGMAGKTPEQISALLGPPGGCQDTYQGSACQYAEGAIEVTFIDGQADWFTFANPPVSFDIRALAHIGLRPIEPLVRMPSRMHWLYHHGLEQISVYGSGETVLFIHVRAFTPE
;
A
#
# COMPACT_ATOMS: atom_id res chain seq x y z
N MET A 1 51.35 -2.42 57.27
CA MET A 1 50.44 -2.99 58.29
C MET A 1 50.49 -2.03 59.48
N PRO A 2 49.36 -1.41 59.93
CA PRO A 2 48.20 -2.06 60.58
C PRO A 2 46.85 -1.71 59.90
N VAL A 3 45.90 -2.64 59.82
CA VAL A 3 44.73 -2.96 60.69
C VAL A 3 43.52 -2.02 60.54
N ARG A 4 42.49 -2.64 59.94
CA ARG A 4 41.05 -2.34 59.82
C ARG A 4 40.42 -1.36 60.81
N SER A 5 39.40 -0.65 60.34
CA SER A 5 38.06 -0.64 60.96
C SER A 5 36.99 -0.21 59.97
N ALA A 6 35.93 -1.01 59.86
CA ALA A 6 34.65 -0.66 59.27
C ALA A 6 33.61 -0.57 60.39
N PRO A 7 32.55 0.22 60.24
CA PRO A 7 31.27 -0.09 60.83
C PRO A 7 30.19 -0.36 59.76
N SER A 8 29.30 -1.28 60.12
CA SER A 8 28.18 -1.82 59.34
C SER A 8 26.85 -1.13 59.75
N PRO A 9 25.65 -1.63 59.40
CA PRO A 9 24.66 -0.94 58.56
C PRO A 9 23.42 -0.49 59.36
N ALA A 10 22.50 0.23 58.71
CA ALA A 10 21.04 0.11 58.82
C ALA A 10 20.35 1.46 58.55
N GLY A 11 19.34 1.44 57.67
CA GLY A 11 18.52 2.63 57.38
C GLY A 11 17.44 2.37 56.34
N LEU A 12 16.49 1.52 56.70
CA LEU A 12 15.24 1.19 56.02
C LEU A 12 14.39 2.44 55.65
N ARG A 13 13.75 2.46 54.46
CA ARG A 13 12.38 2.97 54.17
C ARG A 13 12.12 2.95 52.64
N LEU A 14 11.28 2.05 52.14
CA LEU A 14 9.81 2.12 51.95
C LEU A 14 9.35 2.85 50.65
N LEU A 15 8.71 2.05 49.79
CA LEU A 15 7.56 2.30 48.91
C LEU A 15 7.68 3.07 47.58
N ALA A 16 6.99 2.49 46.59
CA ALA A 16 6.90 2.77 45.14
C ALA A 16 6.10 4.06 44.78
N PRO A 17 6.04 4.48 43.50
CA PRO A 17 5.04 3.94 42.52
C PRO A 17 5.62 3.72 41.10
N VAL A 18 5.22 2.67 40.36
CA VAL A 18 4.16 2.65 39.32
C VAL A 18 4.18 3.85 38.37
N LEU A 19 4.59 3.62 37.10
CA LEU A 19 4.12 4.24 35.82
C LEU A 19 5.24 4.05 34.76
N GLY A 20 5.02 3.59 33.54
CA GLY A 20 3.81 3.16 32.85
C GLY A 20 4.24 2.35 31.62
N ALA A 21 3.52 1.27 31.35
CA ALA A 21 3.65 0.58 30.07
C ALA A 21 3.10 1.51 28.99
N LEU A 22 3.99 2.02 28.13
CA LEU A 22 3.62 2.65 26.87
C LEU A 22 2.96 1.58 25.99
N LEU A 23 1.63 1.47 26.07
CA LEU A 23 0.83 0.83 25.04
C LEU A 23 0.94 1.72 23.80
N GLY A 24 1.96 1.45 22.98
CA GLY A 24 2.04 1.98 21.63
C GLY A 24 0.84 1.44 20.86
N ILE A 25 -0.18 2.27 20.70
CA ILE A 25 -1.23 2.02 19.72
C ILE A 25 -0.56 2.18 18.36
N GLY A 26 -0.10 1.05 17.82
CA GLY A 26 0.32 1.00 16.43
C GLY A 26 -0.92 1.22 15.57
N SER A 27 -1.10 2.44 15.07
CA SER A 27 -2.06 2.72 14.02
C SER A 27 -1.61 2.01 12.75
N THR A 28 -2.07 0.78 12.53
CA THR A 28 -1.91 0.09 11.26
C THR A 28 -2.70 0.86 10.21
N SER A 29 -2.02 1.31 9.15
CA SER A 29 -2.59 2.09 8.06
C SER A 29 -3.55 1.22 7.23
N ALA A 30 -4.83 1.18 7.60
CA ALA A 30 -5.86 0.37 6.93
C ALA A 30 -6.08 0.75 5.45
N LEU A 31 -5.73 1.97 5.04
CA LEU A 31 -5.93 2.45 3.66
C LEU A 31 -5.07 1.73 2.62
N ALA A 32 -3.90 1.21 2.99
CA ALA A 32 -3.05 0.48 2.04
C ALA A 32 -3.56 -0.94 1.75
N ASP A 33 -4.38 -1.49 2.65
CA ASP A 33 -4.93 -2.85 2.55
C ASP A 33 -6.15 -2.87 1.60
N GLU A 34 -6.95 -1.81 1.61
CA GLU A 34 -8.13 -1.65 0.74
C GLU A 34 -7.75 -1.54 -0.75
N TYR A 35 -6.59 -0.93 -1.05
CA TYR A 35 -6.06 -0.79 -2.42
C TYR A 35 -4.98 -1.80 -2.77
N ALA A 36 -4.89 -2.90 -2.01
CA ALA A 36 -3.94 -3.97 -2.28
C ALA A 36 -4.28 -4.63 -3.63
N VAL A 37 -3.57 -4.24 -4.68
CA VAL A 37 -3.85 -4.67 -6.06
C VAL A 37 -3.76 -6.18 -6.24
N LEU A 38 -2.88 -6.86 -5.49
CA LEU A 38 -2.75 -8.31 -5.49
C LEU A 38 -4.00 -9.02 -4.97
N GLY A 39 -4.72 -8.37 -4.05
CA GLY A 39 -6.00 -8.85 -3.54
C GLY A 39 -7.16 -8.58 -4.49
N MET A 40 -6.96 -7.83 -5.58
CA MET A 40 -8.00 -7.48 -6.55
C MET A 40 -7.84 -8.20 -7.90
N ALA A 41 -6.60 -8.43 -8.34
CA ALA A 41 -6.31 -9.10 -9.61
C ALA A 41 -7.08 -10.43 -9.78
N GLY A 42 -7.68 -10.63 -10.94
CA GLY A 42 -8.44 -11.84 -11.30
C GLY A 42 -9.84 -11.95 -10.69
N LYS A 43 -10.29 -10.97 -9.90
CA LYS A 43 -11.63 -10.99 -9.31
C LYS A 43 -12.71 -10.59 -10.31
N THR A 44 -13.92 -11.10 -10.11
CA THR A 44 -15.09 -10.69 -10.91
C THR A 44 -15.59 -9.29 -10.51
N PRO A 45 -16.42 -8.63 -11.33
CA PRO A 45 -17.02 -7.34 -10.98
C PRO A 45 -17.75 -7.35 -9.63
N GLU A 46 -18.45 -8.42 -9.29
CA GLU A 46 -19.18 -8.56 -8.03
C GLU A 46 -18.21 -8.64 -6.84
N GLN A 47 -17.11 -9.38 -7.01
CA GLN A 47 -16.09 -9.51 -5.98
C GLN A 47 -15.32 -8.21 -5.75
N ILE A 48 -15.00 -7.47 -6.82
CA ILE A 48 -14.41 -6.13 -6.70
C ILE A 48 -15.39 -5.18 -6.01
N SER A 49 -16.68 -5.23 -6.39
CA SER A 49 -17.69 -4.37 -5.78
C SER A 49 -17.91 -4.68 -4.29
N ALA A 50 -17.70 -5.92 -3.86
CA ALA A 50 -17.71 -6.29 -2.45
C ALA A 50 -16.51 -5.71 -1.65
N LEU A 51 -15.40 -5.40 -2.33
CA LEU A 51 -14.20 -4.81 -1.73
C LEU A 51 -14.25 -3.28 -1.73
N LEU A 52 -14.59 -2.68 -2.87
CA LEU A 52 -14.49 -1.24 -3.12
C LEU A 52 -15.84 -0.50 -3.03
N GLY A 53 -16.93 -1.24 -2.78
CA GLY A 53 -18.29 -0.73 -2.98
C GLY A 53 -18.73 -0.78 -4.45
N PRO A 54 -19.99 -0.42 -4.75
CA PRO A 54 -20.50 -0.42 -6.11
C PRO A 54 -19.74 0.61 -6.99
N PRO A 55 -19.58 0.35 -8.30
CA PRO A 55 -18.97 1.31 -9.19
C PRO A 55 -19.86 2.55 -9.37
N GLY A 56 -19.24 3.71 -9.54
CA GLY A 56 -19.93 4.95 -9.92
C GLY A 56 -20.41 4.96 -11.37
N GLY A 57 -19.78 4.13 -12.21
CA GLY A 57 -20.16 3.93 -13.61
C GLY A 57 -19.20 2.98 -14.31
N CYS A 58 -19.66 2.38 -15.40
CA CYS A 58 -18.86 1.52 -16.26
C CYS A 58 -19.02 1.93 -17.72
N GLN A 59 -17.97 1.74 -18.51
CA GLN A 59 -17.95 1.97 -19.95
C GLN A 59 -17.27 0.79 -20.65
N ASP A 60 -17.82 0.37 -21.78
CA ASP A 60 -17.17 -0.65 -22.60
C ASP A 60 -16.02 -0.04 -23.41
N THR A 61 -14.94 -0.80 -23.50
CA THR A 61 -13.71 -0.45 -24.21
C THR A 61 -13.34 -1.57 -25.18
N TYR A 62 -12.32 -1.37 -26.03
CA TYR A 62 -11.88 -2.44 -26.95
C TYR A 62 -11.29 -3.66 -26.22
N GLN A 63 -10.94 -3.54 -24.93
CA GLN A 63 -10.30 -4.59 -24.12
C GLN A 63 -11.31 -5.31 -23.23
N GLY A 64 -12.41 -4.65 -22.88
CA GLY A 64 -13.31 -5.13 -21.85
C GLY A 64 -14.12 -3.98 -21.24
N SER A 65 -14.73 -4.21 -20.08
CA SER A 65 -15.55 -3.19 -19.40
C SER A 65 -14.73 -2.47 -18.34
N ALA A 66 -14.59 -1.15 -18.44
CA ALA A 66 -13.87 -0.32 -17.48
C ALA A 66 -14.85 0.33 -16.50
N CYS A 67 -14.70 0.08 -15.21
CA CYS A 67 -15.55 0.60 -14.15
C CYS A 67 -14.77 1.50 -13.20
N GLN A 68 -15.40 2.61 -12.77
CA GLN A 68 -14.84 3.55 -11.81
C GLN A 68 -15.37 3.28 -10.41
N TYR A 69 -14.47 3.22 -9.44
CA TYR A 69 -14.71 3.01 -8.02
C TYR A 69 -14.13 4.15 -7.20
N ALA A 70 -14.52 4.25 -5.93
CA ALA A 70 -14.03 5.26 -4.99
C ALA A 70 -14.04 6.68 -5.59
N GLU A 71 -15.19 7.09 -6.13
CA GLU A 71 -15.38 8.41 -6.77
C GLU A 71 -14.39 8.71 -7.92
N GLY A 72 -13.97 7.66 -8.65
CA GLY A 72 -13.04 7.79 -9.78
C GLY A 72 -11.56 7.75 -9.37
N ALA A 73 -11.25 7.55 -8.09
CA ALA A 73 -9.88 7.34 -7.64
C ALA A 73 -9.29 6.02 -8.16
N ILE A 74 -10.14 5.03 -8.47
CA ILE A 74 -9.73 3.74 -9.02
C ILE A 74 -10.58 3.43 -10.25
N GLU A 75 -9.92 3.08 -11.35
CA GLU A 75 -10.55 2.44 -12.50
C GLU A 75 -10.06 1.00 -12.60
N VAL A 76 -10.99 0.07 -12.78
CA VAL A 76 -10.70 -1.35 -13.01
C VAL A 76 -11.26 -1.74 -14.38
N THR A 77 -10.41 -2.25 -15.26
CA THR A 77 -10.85 -2.87 -16.52
C THR A 77 -10.98 -4.36 -16.34
N PHE A 78 -12.18 -4.86 -16.60
CA PHE A 78 -12.51 -6.28 -16.60
C PHE A 78 -12.33 -6.85 -18.00
N ILE A 79 -11.33 -7.71 -18.15
CA ILE A 79 -11.04 -8.47 -19.39
C ILE A 79 -11.49 -9.90 -19.14
N ASP A 80 -12.30 -10.45 -20.03
CA ASP A 80 -12.94 -11.77 -19.88
C ASP A 80 -13.62 -11.98 -18.51
N GLY A 81 -14.27 -10.91 -18.02
CA GLY A 81 -15.00 -10.91 -16.75
C GLY A 81 -14.13 -10.87 -15.50
N GLN A 82 -12.82 -10.63 -15.64
CA GLN A 82 -11.87 -10.60 -14.52
C GLN A 82 -11.10 -9.28 -14.46
N ALA A 83 -10.87 -8.78 -13.25
CA ALA A 83 -10.12 -7.56 -12.99
C ALA A 83 -8.65 -7.74 -13.43
N ASP A 84 -8.27 -7.05 -14.50
CA ASP A 84 -6.94 -7.19 -15.11
C ASP A 84 -6.15 -5.88 -15.02
N TRP A 85 -6.72 -4.78 -15.55
CA TRP A 85 -6.03 -3.49 -15.56
C TRP A 85 -6.57 -2.59 -14.47
N PHE A 86 -5.67 -1.90 -13.78
CA PHE A 86 -5.99 -0.97 -12.71
C PHE A 86 -5.35 0.37 -12.99
N THR A 87 -6.09 1.45 -12.77
CA THR A 87 -5.56 2.81 -12.74
C THR A 87 -5.95 3.46 -11.42
N PHE A 88 -4.95 3.90 -10.66
CA PHE A 88 -5.13 4.67 -9.43
C PHE A 88 -4.82 6.14 -9.73
N ALA A 89 -5.83 7.00 -9.70
CA ALA A 89 -5.75 8.39 -10.13
C ALA A 89 -5.37 9.34 -8.98
N ASN A 90 -4.44 10.25 -9.24
CA ASN A 90 -3.96 11.30 -8.33
C ASN A 90 -3.70 10.81 -6.88
N PRO A 91 -2.97 9.69 -6.70
CA PRO A 91 -2.73 9.18 -5.36
C PRO A 91 -1.93 10.20 -4.55
N PRO A 92 -2.23 10.41 -3.25
CA PRO A 92 -1.58 11.42 -2.41
C PRO A 92 -0.19 10.96 -1.94
N VAL A 93 0.68 10.61 -2.89
CA VAL A 93 2.03 10.08 -2.67
C VAL A 93 3.03 10.79 -3.58
N SER A 94 4.27 10.85 -3.11
CA SER A 94 5.38 11.42 -3.88
C SER A 94 5.79 10.51 -5.05
N PHE A 95 6.30 11.11 -6.12
CA PHE A 95 6.84 10.41 -7.29
C PHE A 95 8.21 9.77 -6.97
N ASP A 96 8.17 8.73 -6.14
CA ASP A 96 9.31 7.91 -5.75
C ASP A 96 8.88 6.44 -5.53
N ILE A 97 9.83 5.56 -5.23
CA ILE A 97 9.56 4.11 -5.10
C ILE A 97 8.50 3.76 -4.04
N ARG A 98 8.25 4.64 -3.06
CA ARG A 98 7.22 4.44 -2.03
C ARG A 98 5.82 4.59 -2.57
N ALA A 99 5.63 5.12 -3.78
CA ALA A 99 4.34 5.11 -4.46
C ALA A 99 3.74 3.70 -4.58
N LEU A 100 4.59 2.65 -4.65
CA LEU A 100 4.13 1.25 -4.65
C LEU A 100 3.37 0.88 -3.36
N ALA A 101 3.69 1.48 -2.22
CA ALA A 101 2.99 1.21 -0.97
C ALA A 101 1.53 1.68 -1.00
N HIS A 102 1.20 2.64 -1.87
CA HIS A 102 -0.19 3.08 -2.07
C HIS A 102 -1.09 1.98 -2.62
N ILE A 103 -0.52 1.06 -3.42
CA ILE A 103 -1.23 -0.07 -4.04
C ILE A 103 -0.95 -1.39 -3.31
N GLY A 104 -0.53 -1.32 -2.04
CA GLY A 104 -0.23 -2.47 -1.19
C GLY A 104 1.04 -3.24 -1.54
N LEU A 105 1.94 -2.66 -2.35
CA LEU A 105 3.20 -3.30 -2.74
C LEU A 105 4.39 -2.75 -1.95
N ARG A 106 5.40 -3.58 -1.74
CA ARG A 106 6.65 -3.12 -1.10
C ARG A 106 7.44 -2.22 -2.06
N PRO A 107 8.05 -1.12 -1.59
CA PRO A 107 8.92 -0.30 -2.41
C PRO A 107 10.11 -1.10 -2.94
N ILE A 108 10.33 -1.07 -4.24
CA ILE A 108 11.48 -1.66 -4.92
C ILE A 108 11.94 -0.74 -6.07
N GLU A 109 13.19 -0.84 -6.49
CA GLU A 109 13.68 -0.04 -7.61
C GLU A 109 13.02 -0.46 -8.93
N PRO A 110 12.67 0.50 -9.81
CA PRO A 110 12.12 0.22 -11.12
C PRO A 110 13.18 -0.31 -12.08
N LEU A 111 12.73 -1.12 -13.04
CA LEU A 111 13.55 -1.53 -14.18
C LEU A 111 13.93 -0.31 -15.03
N VAL A 112 13.01 0.64 -15.18
CA VAL A 112 13.21 1.87 -15.94
C VAL A 112 12.76 3.08 -15.12
N ARG A 113 13.65 4.06 -14.97
CA ARG A 113 13.36 5.36 -14.35
C ARG A 113 13.61 6.49 -15.35
N MET A 114 12.59 7.32 -15.54
CA MET A 114 12.59 8.53 -16.36
C MET A 114 12.05 9.69 -15.51
N PRO A 115 12.26 10.97 -15.91
CA PRO A 115 11.81 12.13 -15.13
C PRO A 115 10.31 12.13 -14.76
N SER A 116 9.46 11.51 -15.57
CA SER A 116 8.01 11.46 -15.38
C SER A 116 7.43 10.05 -15.33
N ARG A 117 8.27 9.01 -15.33
CA ARG A 117 7.81 7.61 -15.30
C ARG A 117 8.76 6.67 -14.57
N MET A 118 8.23 5.83 -13.69
CA MET A 118 8.90 4.63 -13.19
C MET A 118 8.15 3.38 -13.66
N HIS A 119 8.86 2.32 -13.97
CA HIS A 119 8.27 1.14 -14.58
C HIS A 119 8.91 -0.17 -14.09
N TRP A 120 8.07 -1.16 -13.81
CA TRP A 120 8.41 -2.51 -13.37
C TRP A 120 7.72 -3.54 -14.27
N LEU A 121 8.37 -4.69 -14.46
CA LEU A 121 7.83 -5.85 -15.17
C LEU A 121 7.91 -7.09 -14.27
N TYR A 122 6.94 -8.00 -14.42
CA TYR A 122 6.93 -9.32 -13.77
C TYR A 122 7.11 -9.27 -12.25
N HIS A 123 6.46 -8.33 -11.58
CA HIS A 123 6.61 -8.12 -10.15
C HIS A 123 5.38 -8.61 -9.37
N HIS A 124 5.58 -9.47 -8.37
CA HIS A 124 4.51 -10.01 -7.51
C HIS A 124 3.34 -10.69 -8.25
N GLY A 125 3.58 -11.27 -9.44
CA GLY A 125 2.51 -11.88 -10.24
C GLY A 125 1.68 -10.87 -11.05
N LEU A 126 2.14 -9.63 -11.14
CA LEU A 126 1.63 -8.62 -12.05
C LEU A 126 2.53 -8.56 -13.29
N GLU A 127 1.93 -8.35 -14.45
CA GLU A 127 2.64 -8.20 -15.71
C GLU A 127 3.46 -6.92 -15.71
N GLN A 128 2.82 -5.82 -15.32
CA GLN A 128 3.39 -4.49 -15.45
C GLN A 128 2.90 -3.57 -14.33
N ILE A 129 3.81 -2.72 -13.83
CA ILE A 129 3.45 -1.56 -13.02
C ILE A 129 4.12 -0.34 -13.63
N SER A 130 3.37 0.74 -13.82
CA SER A 130 3.89 2.04 -14.27
C SER A 130 3.36 3.15 -13.37
N VAL A 131 4.27 3.92 -12.79
CA VAL A 131 3.93 5.13 -12.04
C VAL A 131 4.26 6.33 -12.93
N TYR A 132 3.28 7.20 -13.16
CA TYR A 132 3.44 8.42 -13.95
C TYR A 132 3.36 9.64 -13.04
N GLY A 133 4.27 10.59 -13.23
CA GLY A 133 4.37 11.76 -12.36
C GLY A 133 4.77 13.04 -13.08
N SER A 134 4.65 14.15 -12.37
CA SER A 134 5.09 15.48 -12.77
C SER A 134 5.76 16.16 -11.58
N GLY A 135 7.08 16.35 -11.66
CA GLY A 135 7.88 16.80 -10.52
C GLY A 135 7.85 15.76 -9.40
N GLU A 136 7.42 16.18 -8.21
CA GLU A 136 7.32 15.29 -7.03
C GLU A 136 5.96 14.62 -6.89
N THR A 137 4.99 14.90 -7.77
CA THR A 137 3.61 14.40 -7.65
C THR A 137 3.36 13.21 -8.57
N VAL A 138 2.70 12.18 -8.05
CA VAL A 138 2.15 11.10 -8.89
C VAL A 138 0.82 11.54 -9.50
N LEU A 139 0.71 11.42 -10.82
CA LEU A 139 -0.53 11.68 -11.55
C LEU A 139 -1.43 10.43 -11.58
N PHE A 140 -0.84 9.27 -11.86
CA PHE A 140 -1.54 8.00 -11.75
C PHE A 140 -0.56 6.81 -11.67
N ILE A 141 -1.06 5.70 -11.13
CA ILE A 141 -0.38 4.41 -11.13
C ILE A 141 -1.21 3.47 -11.99
N HIS A 142 -0.59 2.87 -12.99
CA HIS A 142 -1.22 1.91 -13.89
C HIS A 142 -0.62 0.52 -13.66
N VAL A 143 -1.47 -0.47 -13.49
CA VAL A 143 -1.09 -1.87 -13.23
C VAL A 143 -1.80 -2.78 -14.23
N ARG A 144 -1.09 -3.77 -14.76
CA ARG A 144 -1.66 -4.87 -15.53
C ARG A 144 -1.37 -6.18 -14.81
N ALA A 145 -2.39 -7.00 -14.61
CA ALA A 145 -2.26 -8.31 -13.99
C ALA A 145 -1.93 -9.38 -15.04
N PHE A 146 -1.61 -10.59 -14.57
CA PHE A 146 -1.66 -11.78 -15.44
C PHE A 146 -3.02 -12.44 -15.25
N THR A 147 -4.02 -12.06 -16.04
CA THR A 147 -5.24 -12.87 -16.16
C THR A 147 -5.13 -13.76 -17.40
N PRO A 148 -5.41 -15.07 -17.29
CA PRO A 148 -5.43 -15.95 -18.45
C PRO A 148 -6.54 -15.51 -19.41
N GLU A 149 -6.20 -15.35 -20.69
CA GLU A 149 -7.16 -15.36 -21.81
C GLU A 149 -7.89 -16.72 -21.89
#